data_AF-A0ABD5PUH7-F1
#
_entry.id   AF-A0ABD5PUH7-F1
#
_cell.length_a   1.000
_cell.length_b   1.000
_cell.length_c   1.000
_cell.angle_alpha   90.00
_cell.angle_beta   90.00
_cell.angle_gamma   90.00
#
_symmetry.space_group_name_H-M   'P 1'
#
loop_
_entity.id
_entity.type
_entity.pdbx_description
1 polymer ?
#
loop_
_entity_poly.entity_id
_entity_poly.type
_entity_poly.pdbx_seq_one_letter_code
_entity_poly.pdbx_strand_id
1 'polypeptide(L)'
;MTRLEDAPPLVYRTIVVGVVGYFLLLAYATIAGDPLALSVADALFGLIAIGVGSVLYWQSSRELDPITAAATCLVVGGVTQLAGLAVSELDLIASITVFLGILLYGYAIYTRHGEPSPR
;
A
#
# COMPACT_ATOMS: atom_id res chain seq x y z
N MET A 1 2.24 24.25 -2.58
CA MET A 1 0.95 24.01 -1.89
C MET A 1 0.25 22.90 -2.66
N THR A 2 0.81 21.69 -2.61
CA THR A 2 0.36 20.52 -1.81
C THR A 2 -0.91 19.86 -2.35
N ARG A 3 -0.78 19.12 -3.46
CA ARG A 3 -1.75 18.16 -4.02
C ARG A 3 -2.20 17.02 -3.07
N LEU A 4 -1.84 17.10 -1.78
CA LEU A 4 -2.36 16.22 -0.74
C LEU A 4 -3.83 16.55 -0.40
N GLU A 5 -4.29 17.75 -0.73
CA GLU A 5 -5.65 18.25 -0.45
C GLU A 5 -6.72 17.77 -1.45
N ASP A 6 -6.32 17.26 -2.62
CA ASP A 6 -7.24 16.87 -3.69
C ASP A 6 -7.73 15.41 -3.61
N ALA A 7 -7.15 14.60 -2.72
CA ALA A 7 -7.75 13.31 -2.39
C ALA A 7 -8.99 13.60 -1.54
N PRO A 8 -10.20 13.12 -1.91
CA PRO A 8 -11.39 13.34 -1.11
C PRO A 8 -11.08 12.92 0.33
N PRO A 9 -11.35 13.74 1.36
CA PRO A 9 -11.02 13.43 2.76
C PRO A 9 -11.49 12.04 3.21
N LEU A 10 -12.55 11.56 2.54
CA LEU A 10 -13.13 10.24 2.69
C LEU A 10 -12.17 9.10 2.27
N VAL A 11 -11.38 9.24 1.21
CA VAL A 11 -10.42 8.22 0.74
C VAL A 11 -9.29 8.05 1.75
N TYR A 12 -8.69 9.18 2.18
CA TYR A 12 -7.65 9.15 3.20
C TYR A 12 -8.17 8.54 4.51
N ARG A 13 -9.35 8.96 4.97
CA ARG A 13 -9.96 8.42 6.20
C ARG A 13 -10.25 6.93 6.07
N THR A 14 -10.73 6.47 4.91
CA THR A 14 -10.98 5.05 4.65
C THR A 14 -9.71 4.23 4.70
N ILE A 15 -8.61 4.71 4.08
CA ILE A 15 -7.31 4.04 4.12
C ILE A 15 -6.82 3.95 5.57
N VAL A 16 -6.86 5.05 6.32
CA VAL A 16 -6.41 5.07 7.74
C VAL A 16 -7.22 4.10 8.58
N VAL A 17 -8.56 4.13 8.47
CA VAL A 17 -9.43 3.19 9.18
C VAL A 17 -9.14 1.75 8.77
N GLY A 18 -8.92 1.49 7.49
CA GLY A 18 -8.53 0.18 6.98
C GLY A 18 -7.22 -0.31 7.59
N VAL A 19 -6.19 0.53 7.62
CA VAL A 19 -4.87 0.21 8.20
C VAL A 19 -5.00 -0.08 9.70
N VAL A 20 -5.72 0.76 10.45
CA VAL A 20 -5.95 0.52 11.89
C VAL A 20 -6.72 -0.79 12.10
N GLY A 21 -7.77 -1.03 11.30
CA GLY A 21 -8.54 -2.26 11.35
C GLY A 21 -7.71 -3.50 11.04
N TYR A 22 -6.83 -3.43 10.04
CA TYR A 22 -5.87 -4.48 9.70
C TYR A 22 -4.98 -4.84 10.89
N PHE A 23 -4.36 -3.85 11.55
CA PHE A 23 -3.47 -4.14 12.68
C PHE A 23 -4.23 -4.71 13.89
N LEU A 24 -5.44 -4.23 14.17
CA LEU A 24 -6.28 -4.79 15.23
C LEU A 24 -6.66 -6.24 14.93
N LEU A 25 -7.05 -6.53 13.69
CA LEU A 25 -7.43 -7.88 13.27
C LEU A 25 -6.22 -8.83 13.29
N LEU A 26 -5.06 -8.37 12.80
CA LEU A 26 -3.83 -9.14 12.83
C LEU A 26 -3.40 -9.48 14.27
N ALA A 27 -3.50 -8.50 15.18
CA ALA A 27 -3.20 -8.73 16.60
C ALA A 27 -4.15 -9.77 17.20
N TYR A 28 -5.45 -9.65 16.92
CA TYR A 28 -6.44 -10.65 17.33
C TYR A 28 -6.11 -12.04 16.77
N ALA A 29 -5.90 -12.16 15.45
CA ALA A 29 -5.60 -13.42 14.80
C ALA A 29 -4.37 -14.10 15.39
N THR A 30 -3.33 -13.31 15.69
CA THR A 30 -2.08 -13.80 16.28
C THR A 30 -2.27 -14.28 17.72
N ILE A 31 -3.01 -13.53 18.54
CA ILE A 31 -3.24 -13.87 19.95
C ILE A 31 -4.21 -15.05 20.08
N ALA A 32 -5.27 -15.07 19.28
CA ALA A 32 -6.31 -16.10 19.30
C ALA A 32 -5.89 -17.37 18.54
N GLY A 33 -4.87 -17.30 17.68
CA GLY A 33 -4.49 -18.39 16.79
C GLY A 33 -5.58 -18.73 15.78
N ASP A 34 -6.37 -17.73 15.37
CA ASP A 34 -7.52 -17.92 14.48
C ASP A 34 -7.07 -17.81 13.00
N PRO A 35 -7.03 -18.93 12.27
CA PRO A 35 -6.56 -18.94 10.87
C PRO A 35 -7.52 -18.18 9.94
N LEU A 36 -8.81 -18.13 10.27
CA LEU A 36 -9.79 -17.40 9.46
C LEU A 36 -9.59 -15.89 9.62
N ALA A 37 -9.35 -15.42 10.85
CA ALA A 37 -9.02 -14.03 11.10
C ALA A 37 -7.72 -13.60 10.39
N LEU A 38 -6.73 -14.50 10.31
CA LEU A 38 -5.49 -14.27 9.57
C LEU A 38 -5.76 -14.09 8.06
N SER A 39 -6.54 -14.98 7.44
CA SER A 39 -6.90 -14.84 6.01
C SER A 39 -7.68 -13.57 5.72
N VAL A 40 -8.56 -13.13 6.63
CA VAL A 40 -9.27 -11.85 6.50
C VAL A 40 -8.31 -10.67 6.62
N ALA A 41 -7.31 -10.75 7.51
CA ALA A 41 -6.27 -9.72 7.62
C ALA A 41 -5.43 -9.63 6.34
N ASP A 42 -5.05 -10.76 5.74
CA ASP A 42 -4.31 -10.80 4.47
C ASP A 42 -5.13 -10.23 3.31
N ALA A 43 -6.42 -10.58 3.24
CA ALA A 43 -7.33 -9.99 2.26
C ALA A 43 -7.43 -8.47 2.41
N LEU A 44 -7.59 -7.99 3.65
CA LEU A 44 -7.69 -6.56 3.95
C LEU A 44 -6.39 -5.82 3.60
N PHE A 45 -5.23 -6.43 3.88
CA PHE A 45 -3.93 -5.88 3.50
C PHE A 45 -3.80 -5.71 1.98
N GLY A 46 -4.16 -6.75 1.22
CA GLY A 46 -4.16 -6.68 -0.26
C GLY A 46 -5.05 -5.56 -0.80
N LEU A 47 -6.25 -5.40 -0.24
CA LEU A 47 -7.17 -4.32 -0.62
C LEU A 47 -6.62 -2.93 -0.28
N ILE A 48 -5.99 -2.76 0.89
CA ILE A 48 -5.34 -1.50 1.27
C ILE A 48 -4.20 -1.19 0.30
N ALA A 49 -3.36 -2.17 -0.03
CA ALA A 49 -2.25 -2.00 -0.97
C ALA A 49 -2.74 -1.56 -2.36
N ILE A 50 -3.79 -2.20 -2.89
CA ILE A 50 -4.42 -1.79 -4.14
C ILE A 50 -4.98 -0.37 -4.04
N GLY A 51 -5.67 -0.04 -2.95
CA GLY A 51 -6.24 1.28 -2.73
C GLY A 51 -5.19 2.39 -2.69
N VAL A 52 -4.14 2.20 -1.89
CA VAL A 52 -3.01 3.15 -1.78
C VAL A 52 -2.28 3.25 -3.12
N GLY A 53 -1.97 2.13 -3.77
CA GLY A 53 -1.32 2.13 -5.08
C GLY A 53 -2.14 2.85 -6.15
N SER A 54 -3.46 2.65 -6.17
CA SER A 54 -4.37 3.33 -7.10
C SER A 54 -4.40 4.85 -6.88
N VAL A 55 -4.41 5.29 -5.62
CA VAL A 55 -4.35 6.72 -5.27
C VAL A 55 -3.00 7.32 -5.69
N LEU A 56 -1.88 6.61 -5.46
CA LEU A 56 -0.57 7.06 -5.89
C LEU A 56 -0.45 7.15 -7.42
N TYR A 57 -1.04 6.19 -8.14
CA TYR A 57 -1.09 6.21 -9.60
C TYR A 57 -1.87 7.41 -10.13
N TRP A 58 -3.00 7.75 -9.49
CA TRP A 58 -3.78 8.93 -9.84
C TRP A 58 -2.99 10.24 -9.63
N GLN A 59 -2.20 10.30 -8.57
CA GLN A 59 -1.39 11.48 -8.24
C GLN A 59 -0.10 11.60 -9.06
N SER A 60 0.32 10.52 -9.74
CA SER A 60 1.55 10.53 -10.51
C SER A 60 1.39 11.32 -11.81
N SER A 61 2.48 11.97 -12.25
CA SER A 61 2.51 12.81 -13.44
C SER A 61 2.42 12.02 -14.76
N ARG A 62 2.14 10.71 -14.72
CA ARG A 62 2.24 9.74 -15.83
C ARG A 62 3.61 9.61 -16.51
N GLU A 63 4.60 10.42 -16.13
CA GLU A 63 6.01 10.21 -16.46
C GLU A 63 6.60 9.02 -15.67
N LEU A 64 7.75 8.52 -16.14
CA LEU A 64 8.55 7.46 -15.49
C LEU A 64 9.20 7.99 -14.19
N ASP A 65 8.35 8.35 -13.23
CA ASP A 65 8.71 8.83 -11.89
C ASP A 65 8.65 7.64 -10.90
N PRO A 66 9.59 7.57 -9.92
CA PRO A 66 9.50 6.69 -8.75
C PRO A 66 8.11 6.49 -8.14
N ILE A 67 7.23 7.51 -8.13
CA ILE A 67 5.85 7.36 -7.63
C ILE A 67 5.02 6.39 -8.49
N THR A 68 5.15 6.44 -9.82
CA THR A 68 4.44 5.53 -10.73
C THR A 68 4.93 4.09 -10.53
N ALA A 69 6.22 3.90 -10.29
CA ALA A 69 6.80 2.59 -9.99
C ALA A 69 6.30 2.06 -8.63
N ALA A 70 6.28 2.91 -7.60
CA ALA A 70 5.73 2.58 -6.28
C ALA A 70 4.25 2.16 -6.35
N ALA A 71 3.44 2.94 -7.06
CA ALA A 71 2.02 2.67 -7.28
C ALA A 71 1.80 1.32 -7.95
N THR A 72 2.55 1.03 -9.02
CA THR A 72 2.46 -0.24 -9.76
C THR A 72 2.84 -1.42 -8.87
N CYS A 73 3.92 -1.30 -8.10
CA CYS A 73 4.34 -2.36 -7.17
C CYS A 73 3.27 -2.62 -6.10
N LEU A 74 2.66 -1.58 -5.54
CA LEU A 74 1.61 -1.74 -4.54
C LEU A 74 0.36 -2.42 -5.10
N VAL A 75 -0.08 -2.04 -6.32
CA VAL A 75 -1.23 -2.69 -6.97
C VAL A 75 -0.92 -4.14 -7.30
N VAL A 76 0.23 -4.41 -7.93
CA VAL A 76 0.64 -5.78 -8.27
C VAL A 76 0.76 -6.61 -7.01
N GLY A 77 1.46 -6.11 -5.99
CA GLY A 77 1.63 -6.80 -4.71
C GLY A 77 0.30 -7.08 -4.00
N GLY A 78 -0.64 -6.12 -4.01
CA GLY A 78 -1.97 -6.33 -3.42
C GLY A 78 -2.82 -7.34 -4.20
N VAL A 79 -2.75 -7.34 -5.53
CA VAL A 79 -3.42 -8.37 -6.36
C VAL A 79 -2.80 -9.74 -6.12
N THR A 80 -1.47 -9.82 -6.05
CA THR A 80 -0.75 -11.06 -5.74
C THR A 80 -1.07 -11.56 -4.33
N GLN A 81 -1.24 -10.68 -3.34
CA GLN A 81 -1.68 -11.05 -1.99
C GLN A 81 -3.07 -11.71 -2.01
N LEU A 82 -4.02 -11.15 -2.76
CA LEU A 82 -5.35 -11.75 -2.90
C LEU A 82 -5.30 -13.09 -3.62
N ALA A 83 -4.43 -13.23 -4.62
CA ALA A 83 -4.18 -14.52 -5.27
C ALA A 83 -3.50 -15.52 -4.31
N GLY A 84 -2.69 -15.05 -3.36
CA GLY A 84 -2.06 -15.82 -2.29
C GLY A 84 -3.04 -16.61 -1.43
N LEU A 85 -4.25 -16.07 -1.22
CA LEU A 85 -5.34 -16.77 -0.53
C LEU A 85 -5.75 -18.09 -1.20
N ALA A 86 -5.49 -18.24 -2.51
CA ALA A 86 -5.72 -19.48 -3.25
C ALA A 86 -4.43 -20.27 -3.52
N VAL A 87 -3.27 -19.59 -3.55
CA VAL A 87 -1.97 -20.16 -3.92
C VAL A 87 -0.89 -19.62 -2.97
N SER A 88 -0.56 -20.37 -1.93
CA SER A 88 0.37 -19.99 -0.86
C SER A 88 1.78 -19.61 -1.33
N GLU A 89 2.22 -20.11 -2.50
CA GLU A 89 3.52 -19.77 -3.09
C GLU A 89 3.61 -18.29 -3.51
N LEU A 90 2.48 -17.59 -3.63
CA LEU A 90 2.43 -16.19 -4.02
C LEU A 90 2.67 -15.22 -2.85
N ASP A 91 2.59 -15.67 -1.59
CA ASP A 91 2.73 -14.80 -0.41
C ASP A 91 4.10 -14.11 -0.36
N LEU A 92 5.16 -14.83 -0.72
CA LEU A 92 6.50 -14.27 -0.76
C LEU A 92 6.61 -13.19 -1.85
N ILE A 93 6.03 -13.44 -3.02
CA ILE A 93 6.05 -12.51 -4.16
C ILE A 93 5.25 -11.26 -3.83
N ALA A 94 4.05 -11.42 -3.24
CA ALA A 94 3.21 -10.33 -2.78
C ALA A 94 3.96 -9.44 -1.78
N SER A 95 4.56 -10.05 -0.75
CA SER A 95 5.31 -9.35 0.28
C SER A 95 6.50 -8.56 -0.28
N ILE A 96 7.31 -9.18 -1.15
CA ILE A 96 8.43 -8.51 -1.82
C ILE A 96 7.95 -7.32 -2.65
N THR A 97 6.87 -7.50 -3.41
CA THR A 97 6.37 -6.46 -4.31
C THR A 97 5.79 -5.28 -3.53
N VAL A 98 5.03 -5.54 -2.47
CA VAL A 98 4.52 -4.48 -1.58
C VAL A 98 5.68 -3.75 -0.89
N PHE A 99 6.67 -4.48 -0.39
CA PHE A 99 7.85 -3.89 0.24
C PHE A 99 8.62 -2.99 -0.72
N LEU A 100 8.82 -3.43 -1.97
CA LEU A 100 9.44 -2.62 -3.02
C LEU A 100 8.64 -1.34 -3.29
N GLY A 101 7.31 -1.44 -3.33
CA GLY A 101 6.42 -0.28 -3.50
C GLY A 101 6.57 0.74 -2.39
N ILE A 102 6.63 0.30 -1.12
CA ILE A 102 6.84 1.17 0.04
C ILE A 102 8.21 1.85 -0.02
N LEU A 103 9.28 1.10 -0.36
CA LEU A 103 10.62 1.65 -0.48
C LEU A 103 10.73 2.69 -1.59
N LEU A 104 10.15 2.42 -2.76
CA LEU A 104 10.13 3.34 -3.89
C LEU A 104 9.36 4.62 -3.54
N TYR A 105 8.24 4.51 -2.82
CA TYR A 105 7.51 5.67 -2.33
C TYR A 105 8.34 6.51 -1.35
N GLY A 106 9.00 5.87 -0.39
CA GLY A 106 9.90 6.54 0.55
C GLY A 106 11.07 7.23 -0.17
N TYR A 107 11.65 6.58 -1.16
CA TYR A 107 12.70 7.15 -2.01
C TYR A 107 12.20 8.38 -2.79
N ALA A 108 11.01 8.29 -3.39
CA ALA A 108 10.39 9.40 -4.12
C ALA A 108 10.14 10.62 -3.22
N ILE A 109 9.73 10.40 -1.97
CA ILE A 109 9.58 11.47 -0.98
C ILE A 109 10.93 12.08 -0.65
N TYR A 110 11.93 11.24 -0.37
CA TYR A 110 13.27 11.69 -0.02
C TYR A 110 13.90 12.57 -1.11
N THR A 111 13.81 12.14 -2.37
CA THR A 111 14.38 12.90 -3.50
C THR A 111 13.62 14.20 -3.76
N ARG A 112 12.29 14.22 -3.62
CA ARG A 112 11.48 15.43 -3.77
C ARG A 112 11.65 16.46 -2.65
N HIS A 113 12.06 16.04 -1.45
CA HIS A 113 12.37 16.94 -0.34
C HIS A 113 13.86 17.29 -0.21
N GLY A 114 14.72 16.64 -1.01
CA GLY A 114 16.17 16.86 -1.03
C GLY A 114 16.63 18.05 -1.90
N GLU A 115 15.75 18.70 -2.66
CA GLU A 115 16.10 19.91 -3.41
C GLU A 115 16.15 21.13 -2.46
N PRO A 116 17.33 21.76 -2.26
CA PRO A 116 17.39 23.03 -1.57
C PRO A 116 16.58 24.07 -2.37
N SER A 117 15.64 24.73 -1.68
CA SER A 117 14.90 25.88 -2.22
C SER A 117 15.87 26.86 -2.90
N PRO A 118 15.71 27.17 -4.21
CA PRO A 118 16.43 28.28 -4.80
C PRO A 118 15.91 29.55 -4.14
N ARG A 119 16.76 30.17 -3.33
CA ARG A 119 16.57 31.54 -2.86
C ARG A 119 16.96 32.50 -3.97
#